data_AF-A0A936ZHW7-F1
#
_entry.id   AF-A0A936ZHW7-F1
#
_cell.length_a   1.000
_cell.length_b   1.000
_cell.length_c   1.000
_cell.angle_alpha   90.00
_cell.angle_beta   90.00
_cell.angle_gamma   90.00
#
_symmetry.space_group_name_H-M   'P 1'
#
loop_
_entity.id
_entity.type
_entity.pdbx_description
1 polymer ?
#
loop_
_entity_poly.entity_id
_entity_poly.type
_entity_poly.pdbx_seq_one_letter_code
_entity_poly.pdbx_strand_id
1 'polypeptide(L)'
;MSEAPPRRAGRLASAELAIVLVAAACLFVSIPWAGGGLGLSSDTLNHHIYLGWVADAPRFDQDFLAASYQSYQYPYSYWPLYRLSAAGVSGLTAGMVLAVLQLLVVPPVWLIARACMPGASAFDVAMRLLATALAVMSGVILLSLGTTANDLVAAVPLAWALAFAVAPFDADRANWLTPARALWASGALAGVATALKLSNGPLVVLLPLLWAASATTTKARVLAILAGGAAAAAAFLVLYAPWGLQLWRLFGNPVYPSYDDLFAPLREWLEWTP
;
A
#
# COMPACT_ATOMS: atom_id res chain seq x y z
N MET A 1 -2.80 37.22 -16.24
CA MET A 1 -3.86 37.22 -15.21
C MET A 1 -4.22 35.76 -14.97
N SER A 2 -3.81 35.20 -13.83
CA SER A 2 -4.10 33.82 -13.45
C SER A 2 -5.49 33.80 -12.81
N GLU A 3 -6.50 33.32 -13.54
CA GLU A 3 -7.79 33.02 -12.91
C GLU A 3 -7.56 31.95 -11.85
N ALA A 4 -7.86 32.28 -10.59
CA ALA A 4 -7.92 31.27 -9.55
C ALA A 4 -9.00 30.26 -9.95
N PRO A 5 -8.76 28.94 -9.85
CA PRO A 5 -9.76 27.95 -10.18
C PRO A 5 -11.04 28.25 -9.40
N PRO A 6 -12.23 28.20 -10.03
CA PRO A 6 -13.45 28.66 -9.41
C PRO A 6 -13.70 27.84 -8.14
N ARG A 7 -13.88 28.52 -7.01
CA ARG A 7 -14.13 27.95 -5.66
C ARG A 7 -15.23 26.86 -5.65
N ARG A 8 -16.09 26.82 -6.67
CA ARG A 8 -17.14 25.83 -6.89
C ARG A 8 -16.60 24.44 -7.28
N ALA A 9 -15.56 24.36 -8.11
CA ALA A 9 -14.95 23.09 -8.54
C ALA A 9 -14.33 22.34 -7.35
N GLY A 10 -13.60 23.06 -6.48
CA GLY A 10 -13.01 22.48 -5.27
C GLY A 10 -14.05 21.96 -4.27
N ARG A 11 -15.21 22.63 -4.13
CA ARG A 11 -16.30 22.16 -3.25
C ARG A 11 -16.98 20.89 -3.78
N LEU A 12 -17.19 20.80 -5.10
CA LEU A 12 -17.75 19.60 -5.74
C LEU A 12 -16.81 18.41 -5.56
N ALA A 13 -15.51 18.59 -5.80
CA ALA A 13 -14.49 17.58 -5.60
C ALA A 13 -14.48 17.04 -4.15
N SER A 14 -14.54 17.91 -3.15
CA SER A 14 -14.63 17.49 -1.74
C SER A 14 -15.93 16.75 -1.41
N ALA A 15 -17.05 17.15 -2.01
CA ALA A 15 -18.33 16.46 -1.82
C ALA A 15 -18.33 15.07 -2.45
N GLU A 16 -17.78 14.92 -3.66
CA GLU A 16 -17.62 13.62 -4.31
C GLU A 16 -16.78 12.66 -3.46
N LEU A 17 -15.62 13.12 -2.99
CA LEU A 17 -14.75 12.32 -2.13
C LEU A 17 -15.46 11.91 -0.83
N ALA A 18 -16.19 12.83 -0.20
CA ALA A 18 -16.97 12.53 1.00
C ALA A 18 -18.05 11.48 0.72
N ILE A 19 -18.76 11.57 -0.41
CA ILE A 19 -19.79 10.60 -0.80
C ILE A 19 -19.18 9.20 -0.98
N VAL A 20 -18.09 9.06 -1.74
CA VAL A 20 -17.46 7.75 -1.96
C VAL A 20 -16.87 7.19 -0.68
N LEU A 21 -16.31 8.04 0.20
CA LEU A 21 -15.78 7.60 1.49
C LEU A 21 -16.87 7.07 2.41
N VAL A 22 -17.99 7.79 2.53
CA VAL A 22 -19.13 7.36 3.35
C VAL A 22 -19.73 6.07 2.79
N ALA A 23 -19.95 5.99 1.48
CA ALA A 23 -20.49 4.79 0.85
C ALA A 23 -19.55 3.59 1.02
N ALA A 24 -18.25 3.76 0.80
CA ALA A 24 -17.25 2.72 0.99
C ALA A 24 -17.13 2.31 2.46
N ALA A 25 -17.21 3.25 3.41
CA ALA A 25 -17.19 2.96 4.84
C ALA A 25 -18.37 2.07 5.25
N CYS A 26 -19.57 2.42 4.81
CA CYS A 26 -20.77 1.60 5.04
C CYS A 26 -20.60 0.19 4.44
N LEU A 27 -20.11 0.10 3.21
CA LEU A 27 -19.88 -1.18 2.54
C LEU A 27 -18.84 -2.02 3.29
N PHE A 28 -17.66 -1.46 3.55
CA PHE A 28 -16.52 -2.19 4.13
C PHE A 28 -16.83 -2.68 5.54
N VAL A 29 -17.50 -1.87 6.36
CA VAL A 29 -17.91 -2.25 7.72
C VAL A 29 -19.06 -3.26 7.70
N SER A 30 -19.97 -3.20 6.72
CA SER A 30 -21.11 -4.11 6.65
C SER A 30 -20.73 -5.57 6.40
N ILE A 31 -19.59 -5.84 5.76
CA ILE A 31 -19.13 -7.21 5.47
C ILE A 31 -18.78 -7.99 6.76
N PRO A 32 -17.81 -7.55 7.60
CA PRO A 32 -17.53 -8.24 8.86
C PRO A 32 -18.72 -8.15 9.83
N TRP A 33 -19.55 -7.11 9.75
CA TRP A 33 -20.78 -7.02 10.53
C TRP A 33 -21.78 -8.12 10.17
N ALA A 34 -22.12 -8.26 8.89
CA ALA A 34 -23.07 -9.26 8.41
C ALA A 34 -22.53 -10.69 8.56
N GLY A 35 -21.21 -10.88 8.46
CA GLY A 35 -20.55 -12.16 8.70
C GLY A 35 -20.44 -12.56 10.18
N GLY A 36 -20.74 -11.64 11.12
CA GLY A 36 -20.60 -11.89 12.55
C GLY A 36 -19.15 -11.92 13.05
N GLY A 37 -18.17 -11.56 12.22
CA GLY A 37 -16.75 -11.63 12.53
C GLY A 37 -15.85 -11.80 11.31
N LEU A 38 -14.55 -11.86 11.57
CA LEU A 38 -13.54 -12.24 10.58
C LEU A 38 -13.55 -13.76 10.38
N GLY A 39 -13.52 -14.19 9.12
CA GLY A 39 -13.28 -15.58 8.75
C GLY A 39 -11.83 -15.97 9.00
N LEU A 40 -11.62 -17.02 9.79
CA LEU A 40 -10.29 -17.60 10.01
C LEU A 40 -9.95 -18.53 8.85
N SER A 41 -9.10 -18.05 7.94
CA SER A 41 -8.56 -18.83 6.83
C SER A 41 -7.36 -19.68 7.27
N SER A 42 -6.93 -20.60 6.40
CA SER A 42 -5.63 -21.29 6.54
C SER A 42 -4.49 -20.30 6.73
N ASP A 43 -4.49 -19.18 6.00
CA ASP A 43 -3.49 -18.12 6.15
C ASP A 43 -3.50 -17.47 7.52
N THR A 44 -4.69 -17.31 8.11
CA THR A 44 -4.83 -16.75 9.46
C THR A 44 -4.15 -17.63 10.49
N LEU A 45 -4.45 -18.93 10.41
CA LEU A 45 -3.99 -19.94 11.35
C LEU A 45 -2.50 -20.25 11.17
N ASN A 46 -1.97 -20.12 9.95
CA ASN A 46 -0.56 -20.36 9.67
C ASN A 46 0.31 -19.13 9.93
N HIS A 47 0.04 -17.99 9.28
CA HIS A 47 1.01 -16.89 9.24
C HIS A 47 0.50 -15.52 9.67
N HIS A 48 -0.78 -15.17 9.55
CA HIS A 48 -1.20 -13.79 9.88
C HIS A 48 -1.04 -13.47 11.37
N ILE A 49 -1.46 -14.37 12.26
CA ILE A 49 -1.28 -14.17 13.71
C ILE A 49 0.19 -14.36 14.09
N TYR A 50 0.85 -15.38 13.54
CA TYR A 50 2.24 -15.68 13.82
C TYR A 50 3.18 -14.53 13.45
N LEU A 51 3.06 -13.96 12.24
CA LEU A 51 3.87 -12.82 11.82
C LEU A 51 3.61 -11.59 12.68
N GLY A 52 2.35 -11.33 13.05
CA GLY A 52 2.05 -10.23 13.97
C GLY A 52 2.71 -10.42 15.35
N TRP A 53 2.85 -11.66 15.83
CA TRP A 53 3.58 -11.97 17.06
C TRP A 53 5.10 -11.80 16.89
N VAL A 54 5.66 -12.24 15.76
CA VAL A 54 7.09 -12.06 15.42
C VAL A 54 7.48 -10.59 15.34
N ALA A 55 6.55 -9.70 14.97
CA ALA A 55 6.79 -8.25 15.00
C ALA A 55 7.02 -7.70 16.42
N ASP A 56 6.46 -8.31 17.47
CA ASP A 56 6.67 -7.89 18.87
C ASP A 56 7.96 -8.49 19.45
N ALA A 57 8.23 -9.75 19.16
CA ALA A 57 9.43 -10.45 19.61
C ALA A 57 9.91 -11.40 18.50
N PRO A 58 11.12 -11.24 17.97
CA PRO A 58 11.79 -12.27 17.19
C PRO A 58 11.82 -13.61 17.93
N ARG A 59 11.51 -14.71 17.22
CA ARG A 59 11.48 -16.07 17.80
C ARG A 59 12.11 -17.13 16.90
N PHE A 60 12.93 -16.72 15.93
CA PHE A 60 13.55 -17.65 14.97
C PHE A 60 14.53 -18.65 15.61
N ASP A 61 14.98 -18.36 16.83
CA ASP A 61 15.77 -19.23 17.70
C ASP A 61 14.93 -20.27 18.46
N GLN A 62 13.61 -20.08 18.53
CA GLN A 62 12.68 -20.94 19.27
C GLN A 62 11.78 -21.73 18.33
N ASP A 63 11.31 -21.09 17.26
CA ASP A 63 10.23 -21.57 16.41
C ASP A 63 10.79 -21.94 15.02
N PHE A 64 11.04 -23.23 14.80
CA PHE A 64 11.53 -23.73 13.51
C PHE A 64 10.39 -23.83 12.47
N LEU A 65 10.44 -23.00 11.42
CA LEU A 65 9.49 -23.00 10.30
C LEU A 65 8.00 -22.98 10.74
N ALA A 66 7.67 -22.27 11.82
CA ALA A 66 6.32 -22.30 12.41
C ALA A 66 5.20 -21.87 11.46
N ALA A 67 5.51 -21.06 10.45
CA ALA A 67 4.61 -20.69 9.37
C ALA A 67 5.23 -20.97 8.00
N SER A 68 6.04 -22.04 7.89
CA SER A 68 6.77 -22.41 6.66
C SER A 68 7.54 -21.20 6.08
N TYR A 69 7.53 -21.03 4.77
CA TYR A 69 8.18 -19.90 4.10
C TYR A 69 7.55 -18.55 4.45
N GLN A 70 6.29 -18.51 4.90
CA GLN A 70 5.65 -17.25 5.28
C GLN A 70 6.25 -16.65 6.56
N SER A 71 6.92 -17.43 7.41
CA SER A 71 7.58 -16.94 8.65
C SER A 71 8.58 -15.80 8.43
N TYR A 72 9.11 -15.66 7.22
CA TYR A 72 10.17 -14.71 6.88
C TYR A 72 9.65 -13.44 6.18
N GLN A 73 8.34 -13.34 5.96
CA GLN A 73 7.73 -12.14 5.40
C GLN A 73 7.80 -10.97 6.37
N TYR A 74 7.73 -9.75 5.82
CA TYR A 74 7.75 -8.53 6.63
C TYR A 74 6.57 -8.51 7.64
N PRO A 75 6.83 -8.57 8.95
CA PRO A 75 5.81 -8.96 9.93
C PRO A 75 4.92 -7.80 10.38
N TYR A 76 5.41 -6.55 10.28
CA TYR A 76 4.79 -5.41 10.94
C TYR A 76 3.43 -5.00 10.36
N SER A 77 3.10 -5.41 9.12
CA SER A 77 1.77 -5.21 8.55
C SER A 77 0.69 -6.10 9.19
N TYR A 78 1.09 -7.19 9.83
CA TYR A 78 0.20 -8.13 10.53
C TYR A 78 0.04 -7.80 12.02
N TRP A 79 0.92 -6.95 12.57
CA TRP A 79 0.94 -6.58 13.98
C TRP A 79 -0.40 -6.05 14.50
N PRO A 80 -1.15 -5.16 13.80
CA PRO A 80 -2.43 -4.66 14.31
C PRO A 80 -3.46 -5.77 14.58
N LEU A 81 -3.56 -6.75 13.68
CA LEU A 81 -4.46 -7.90 13.86
C LEU A 81 -4.06 -8.70 15.09
N TYR A 82 -2.78 -9.06 15.21
CA TYR A 82 -2.26 -9.83 16.34
C TYR A 82 -2.58 -9.14 17.67
N ARG A 83 -2.35 -7.83 17.79
CA ARG A 83 -2.61 -7.09 19.02
C ARG A 83 -4.07 -7.05 19.40
N LEU A 84 -4.98 -6.93 18.43
CA LEU A 84 -6.42 -7.00 18.68
C LEU A 84 -6.80 -8.39 19.20
N SER A 85 -6.30 -9.46 18.56
CA SER A 85 -6.53 -10.84 18.99
C SER A 85 -5.96 -11.12 20.38
N ALA A 86 -4.72 -10.70 20.65
CA ALA A 86 -4.06 -10.89 21.95
C ALA A 86 -4.73 -10.11 23.07
N ALA A 87 -5.35 -8.97 22.76
CA ALA A 87 -6.16 -8.19 23.71
C ALA A 87 -7.56 -8.79 23.94
N GLY A 88 -7.91 -9.92 23.31
CA GLY A 88 -9.22 -10.56 23.45
C GLY A 88 -10.35 -9.80 22.75
N VAL A 89 -10.03 -8.90 21.80
CA VAL A 89 -11.03 -8.17 21.01
C VAL A 89 -11.83 -9.16 20.15
N SER A 90 -13.15 -9.00 20.10
CA SER A 90 -14.00 -9.88 19.31
C SER A 90 -13.64 -9.80 17.82
N GLY A 91 -13.77 -10.92 17.09
CA GLY A 91 -13.50 -10.96 15.65
C GLY A 91 -14.34 -9.96 14.85
N LEU A 92 -15.55 -9.66 15.31
CA LEU A 92 -16.42 -8.62 14.78
C LEU A 92 -15.78 -7.23 14.88
N THR A 93 -15.31 -6.85 16.07
CA THR A 93 -14.67 -5.55 16.30
C THR A 93 -13.35 -5.46 15.56
N ALA A 94 -12.54 -6.53 15.59
CA ALA A 94 -11.29 -6.58 14.85
C ALA A 94 -11.51 -6.42 13.33
N GLY A 95 -12.54 -7.08 12.79
CA GLY A 95 -12.92 -6.95 11.38
C GLY A 95 -13.31 -5.53 11.00
N MET A 96 -14.09 -4.84 11.84
CA MET A 96 -14.41 -3.43 11.59
C MET A 96 -13.18 -2.53 11.62
N VAL A 97 -12.27 -2.73 12.59
CA VAL A 97 -11.03 -1.94 12.67
C VAL A 97 -10.19 -2.14 11.42
N LEU A 98 -10.00 -3.38 10.96
CA LEU A 98 -9.28 -3.68 9.73
C LEU A 98 -9.98 -3.10 8.50
N ALA A 99 -11.31 -3.19 8.42
CA ALA A 99 -12.09 -2.58 7.34
C ALA A 99 -11.89 -1.06 7.29
N VAL A 100 -11.85 -0.37 8.44
CA VAL A 100 -11.55 1.07 8.49
C VAL A 100 -10.14 1.37 8.00
N LEU A 101 -9.13 0.56 8.35
CA LEU A 101 -7.77 0.73 7.82
C LEU A 101 -7.74 0.56 6.29
N GLN A 102 -8.51 -0.38 5.76
CA GLN A 102 -8.61 -0.64 4.33
C GLN A 102 -9.29 0.51 3.55
N LEU A 103 -10.12 1.35 4.20
CA LEU A 103 -10.73 2.53 3.55
C LEU A 103 -9.71 3.54 3.03
N LEU A 104 -8.47 3.51 3.51
CA LEU A 104 -7.40 4.38 3.03
C LEU A 104 -7.07 4.20 1.54
N VAL A 105 -7.55 3.12 0.91
CA VAL A 105 -7.44 2.90 -0.54
C VAL A 105 -8.45 3.73 -1.36
N VAL A 106 -9.54 4.20 -0.75
CA VAL A 106 -10.62 4.88 -1.48
C VAL A 106 -10.19 6.25 -2.02
N PRO A 107 -9.57 7.15 -1.21
CA PRO A 107 -9.14 8.45 -1.73
C PRO A 107 -8.19 8.39 -2.94
N PRO A 108 -7.11 7.58 -2.95
CA PRO A 108 -6.21 7.55 -4.10
C PRO A 108 -6.89 6.99 -5.35
N VAL A 109 -7.80 6.02 -5.22
CA VAL A 109 -8.60 5.52 -6.35
C VAL A 109 -9.48 6.64 -6.93
N TRP A 110 -10.16 7.40 -6.08
CA TRP A 110 -10.95 8.55 -6.53
C TRP A 110 -10.08 9.63 -7.19
N LEU A 111 -8.88 9.92 -6.65
CA LEU A 111 -7.94 10.86 -7.25
C LEU A 111 -7.47 10.41 -8.64
N ILE A 112 -7.22 9.12 -8.83
CA ILE A 112 -6.88 8.55 -10.13
C ILE A 112 -8.06 8.70 -11.10
N ALA A 113 -9.28 8.36 -10.66
CA ALA A 113 -10.49 8.53 -11.47
C ALA A 113 -10.69 10.00 -11.88
N ARG A 114 -10.38 10.95 -10.99
CA ARG A 114 -10.42 12.38 -11.27
C ARG A 114 -9.37 12.83 -12.27
N ALA A 115 -8.14 12.33 -12.18
CA ALA A 115 -7.10 12.62 -13.16
C ALA A 115 -7.50 12.12 -14.57
N CYS A 116 -8.21 10.98 -14.65
CA CYS A 116 -8.71 10.44 -15.92
C CYS A 116 -9.97 11.16 -16.45
N MET A 117 -10.77 11.77 -15.57
CA MET A 117 -12.02 12.44 -15.91
C MET A 117 -12.09 13.81 -15.20
N PRO A 118 -11.40 14.85 -15.71
CA PRO A 118 -11.26 16.13 -15.02
C PRO A 118 -12.49 17.06 -15.13
N GLY A 119 -13.48 16.72 -15.97
CA GLY A 119 -14.64 17.57 -16.22
C GLY A 119 -15.57 17.76 -15.00
N ALA A 120 -16.42 18.79 -15.03
CA ALA A 120 -17.33 19.14 -13.94
C ALA A 120 -18.82 18.88 -14.28
N SER A 121 -19.11 18.24 -15.41
CA SER A 121 -20.49 17.91 -15.77
C SER A 121 -21.05 16.81 -14.87
N ALA A 122 -22.39 16.68 -14.79
CA ALA A 122 -23.02 15.59 -14.05
C ALA A 122 -22.58 14.20 -14.54
N PHE A 123 -22.29 14.08 -15.85
CA PHE A 123 -21.75 12.86 -16.43
C PHE A 123 -20.34 12.55 -15.90
N ASP A 124 -19.46 13.54 -15.86
CA ASP A 124 -18.08 13.37 -15.36
C ASP A 124 -18.08 12.93 -13.89
N VAL A 125 -18.91 13.57 -13.07
CA VAL A 125 -19.12 13.22 -11.66
C VAL A 125 -19.60 11.77 -11.56
N ALA A 126 -20.65 11.40 -12.30
CA ALA A 126 -21.20 10.06 -12.27
C ALA A 126 -20.16 9.00 -12.68
N MET A 127 -19.34 9.26 -13.70
CA MET A 127 -18.29 8.35 -14.14
C MET A 127 -17.18 8.19 -13.09
N ARG A 128 -16.77 9.26 -12.40
CA ARG A 128 -15.79 9.15 -11.29
C ARG A 128 -16.33 8.35 -10.11
N LEU A 129 -17.58 8.59 -9.72
CA LEU A 129 -18.25 7.83 -8.66
C LEU A 129 -18.36 6.36 -9.04
N LEU A 130 -18.79 6.05 -10.26
CA LEU A 130 -18.92 4.69 -10.77
C LEU A 130 -17.57 3.98 -10.86
N ALA A 131 -16.53 4.63 -11.41
CA ALA A 131 -15.19 4.07 -11.50
C ALA A 131 -14.63 3.74 -10.11
N THR A 132 -14.80 4.64 -9.15
CA THR A 132 -14.37 4.41 -7.76
C THR A 132 -15.15 3.26 -7.12
N ALA A 133 -16.48 3.22 -7.31
CA ALA A 133 -17.32 2.14 -6.80
C ALA A 133 -16.91 0.78 -7.38
N LEU A 134 -16.75 0.67 -8.70
CA LEU A 134 -16.33 -0.57 -9.35
C LEU A 134 -14.95 -1.05 -8.89
N ALA A 135 -14.01 -0.13 -8.67
CA ALA A 135 -12.69 -0.47 -8.18
C ALA A 135 -12.76 -1.10 -6.77
N VAL A 136 -13.53 -0.50 -5.85
CA VAL A 136 -13.62 -0.98 -4.45
C VAL A 136 -14.61 -2.13 -4.26
N MET A 137 -15.50 -2.36 -5.23
CA MET A 137 -16.46 -3.47 -5.25
C MET A 137 -15.96 -4.69 -6.03
N SER A 138 -14.67 -4.75 -6.38
CA SER A 138 -14.11 -5.95 -7.00
C SER A 138 -14.27 -7.16 -6.06
N GLY A 139 -14.55 -8.34 -6.64
CA GLY A 139 -14.76 -9.56 -5.85
C GLY A 139 -13.59 -9.88 -4.91
N VAL A 140 -12.37 -9.59 -5.33
CA VAL A 140 -11.15 -9.77 -4.52
C VAL A 140 -11.17 -8.88 -3.27
N ILE A 141 -11.53 -7.60 -3.40
CA ILE A 141 -11.62 -6.69 -2.26
C ILE A 141 -12.75 -7.11 -1.33
N LEU A 142 -13.94 -7.35 -1.87
CA LEU A 142 -15.11 -7.74 -1.07
C LEU A 142 -14.85 -9.03 -0.27
N LEU A 143 -14.19 -10.02 -0.86
CA LEU A 143 -13.80 -11.24 -0.15
C LEU A 143 -12.75 -10.95 0.92
N SER A 144 -11.73 -10.12 0.62
CA SER A 144 -10.66 -9.81 1.58
C SER A 144 -11.16 -9.14 2.86
N LEU A 145 -12.22 -8.33 2.77
CA LEU A 145 -12.82 -7.61 3.91
C LEU A 145 -13.45 -8.53 4.96
N GLY A 146 -13.84 -9.74 4.57
CA GLY A 146 -14.32 -10.78 5.47
C GLY A 146 -13.21 -11.65 6.07
N THR A 147 -11.94 -11.37 5.78
CA THR A 147 -10.79 -12.18 6.18
C THR A 147 -9.76 -11.33 6.91
N THR A 148 -8.71 -11.98 7.39
CA THR A 148 -7.54 -11.34 8.00
C THR A 148 -6.45 -10.97 6.98
N ALA A 149 -6.73 -11.07 5.68
CA ALA A 149 -5.77 -10.75 4.62
C ALA A 149 -5.30 -9.29 4.72
N ASN A 150 -3.99 -9.09 4.58
CA ASN A 150 -3.37 -7.77 4.65
C ASN A 150 -3.05 -7.18 3.27
N ASP A 151 -3.41 -7.87 2.17
CA ASP A 151 -3.12 -7.47 0.80
C ASP A 151 -3.56 -6.04 0.50
N LEU A 152 -4.80 -5.71 0.85
CA LEU A 152 -5.35 -4.38 0.57
C LEU A 152 -4.65 -3.30 1.41
N VAL A 153 -4.32 -3.59 2.67
CA VAL A 153 -3.56 -2.68 3.54
C VAL A 153 -2.17 -2.43 2.96
N ALA A 154 -1.47 -3.48 2.51
CA ALA A 154 -0.18 -3.37 1.87
C ALA A 154 -0.23 -2.66 0.50
N ALA A 155 -1.39 -2.69 -0.17
CA ALA A 155 -1.62 -1.99 -1.44
C ALA A 155 -1.97 -0.49 -1.27
N VAL A 156 -2.41 -0.04 -0.07
CA VAL A 156 -2.76 1.38 0.18
C VAL A 156 -1.63 2.33 -0.23
N PRO A 157 -0.35 2.14 0.18
CA PRO A 157 0.72 3.05 -0.24
C PRO A 157 0.96 3.01 -1.74
N LEU A 158 0.78 1.86 -2.41
CA LEU A 158 0.92 1.75 -3.86
C LEU A 158 -0.17 2.53 -4.60
N ALA A 159 -1.42 2.45 -4.13
CA ALA A 159 -2.52 3.23 -4.69
C ALA A 159 -2.25 4.74 -4.58
N TRP A 160 -1.76 5.19 -3.42
CA TRP A 160 -1.33 6.58 -3.23
C TRP A 160 -0.11 6.95 -4.09
N ALA A 161 0.84 6.03 -4.25
CA ALA A 161 1.99 6.26 -5.12
C ALA A 161 1.55 6.52 -6.56
N LEU A 162 0.58 5.75 -7.07
CA LEU A 162 -0.04 5.97 -8.38
C LEU A 162 -0.80 7.29 -8.43
N ALA A 163 -1.63 7.59 -7.43
CA ALA A 163 -2.39 8.85 -7.37
C ALA A 163 -1.47 10.07 -7.43
N PHE A 164 -0.34 10.05 -6.72
CA PHE A 164 0.65 11.13 -6.78
C PHE A 164 1.46 11.13 -8.07
N ALA A 165 1.71 9.96 -8.69
CA ALA A 165 2.37 9.90 -10.00
C ALA A 165 1.51 10.55 -11.11
N VAL A 166 0.18 10.45 -11.01
CA VAL A 166 -0.75 11.04 -11.98
C VAL A 166 -1.18 12.47 -11.63
N ALA A 167 -1.00 12.91 -10.38
CA ALA A 167 -1.36 14.25 -9.93
C ALA A 167 -0.81 15.42 -10.79
N PRO A 168 0.40 15.35 -11.41
CA PRO A 168 0.86 16.39 -12.32
C PRO A 168 -0.04 16.62 -13.54
N PHE A 169 -0.82 15.62 -13.95
CA PHE A 169 -1.78 15.72 -15.06
C PHE A 169 -3.12 16.32 -14.66
N ASP A 170 -3.41 16.42 -13.35
CA ASP A 170 -4.60 17.10 -12.84
C ASP A 170 -4.36 18.63 -12.81
N ALA A 171 -5.08 19.34 -13.67
CA ALA A 171 -5.04 20.80 -13.76
C ALA A 171 -5.60 21.47 -12.50
N ASP A 172 -6.52 20.81 -11.80
CA ASP A 172 -7.19 21.29 -10.60
C ASP A 172 -6.60 20.66 -9.32
N ARG A 173 -5.35 20.18 -9.38
CA ARG A 173 -4.64 19.66 -8.22
C ARG A 173 -4.51 20.72 -7.12
N ALA A 174 -4.38 20.28 -5.88
CA ALA A 174 -4.18 21.18 -4.76
C ALA A 174 -2.87 21.99 -4.91
N ASN A 175 -2.93 23.31 -4.69
CA ASN A 175 -1.78 24.21 -4.88
C ASN A 175 -0.53 23.84 -4.05
N TRP A 176 -0.72 23.21 -2.89
CA TRP A 176 0.40 22.77 -2.04
C TRP A 176 1.14 21.55 -2.61
N LEU A 177 0.50 20.78 -3.48
CA LEU A 177 1.03 19.57 -4.09
C LEU A 177 1.72 19.94 -5.42
N THR A 178 2.95 20.47 -5.29
CA THR A 178 3.78 20.77 -6.46
C THR A 178 4.18 19.46 -7.18
N PRO A 179 4.49 19.49 -8.50
CA PRO A 179 4.92 18.29 -9.23
C PRO A 179 6.11 17.57 -8.57
N ALA A 180 7.07 18.34 -8.03
CA ALA A 180 8.19 17.80 -7.29
C ALA A 180 7.74 17.08 -6.00
N ARG A 181 6.85 17.68 -5.21
CA ARG A 181 6.31 17.05 -3.99
C ARG A 181 5.54 15.77 -4.31
N ALA A 182 4.72 15.80 -5.37
CA ALA A 182 3.98 14.63 -5.83
C ALA A 182 4.93 13.50 -6.25
N LEU A 183 5.99 13.82 -7.00
CA LEU A 183 7.02 12.85 -7.39
C LEU A 183 7.71 12.19 -6.18
N TRP A 184 8.18 12.99 -5.22
CA TRP A 184 8.83 12.49 -4.01
C TRP A 184 7.88 11.63 -3.17
N ALA A 185 6.64 12.08 -2.97
CA ALA A 185 5.62 11.31 -2.27
C ALA A 185 5.29 10.00 -2.99
N SER A 186 5.18 10.04 -4.32
CA SER A 186 4.94 8.86 -5.16
C SER A 186 6.05 7.83 -4.99
N GLY A 187 7.31 8.23 -5.15
CA GLY A 187 8.46 7.34 -4.95
C GLY A 187 8.51 6.78 -3.53
N ALA A 188 8.43 7.63 -2.50
CA ALA A 188 8.50 7.18 -1.11
C ALA A 188 7.42 6.13 -0.78
N LEU A 189 6.17 6.37 -1.18
CA LEU A 189 5.07 5.43 -0.94
C LEU A 189 5.20 4.14 -1.76
N ALA A 190 5.83 4.17 -2.93
CA ALA A 190 6.17 2.97 -3.69
C ALA A 190 7.19 2.10 -2.95
N GLY A 191 8.20 2.73 -2.33
CA GLY A 191 9.15 2.06 -1.44
C GLY A 191 8.47 1.44 -0.22
N VAL A 192 7.58 2.18 0.44
CA VAL A 192 6.76 1.68 1.56
C VAL A 192 5.92 0.49 1.12
N ALA A 193 5.21 0.58 -0.01
CA ALA A 193 4.39 -0.51 -0.52
C ALA A 193 5.19 -1.80 -0.74
N THR A 194 6.40 -1.66 -1.32
CA THR A 194 7.29 -2.80 -1.57
C THR A 194 7.81 -3.40 -0.27
N ALA A 195 8.13 -2.58 0.73
CA ALA A 195 8.57 -3.06 2.05
C ALA A 195 7.44 -3.79 2.79
N LEU A 196 6.21 -3.27 2.76
CA LEU A 196 5.05 -3.92 3.38
C LEU A 196 4.73 -5.26 2.72
N LYS A 197 4.92 -5.37 1.40
CA LYS A 197 4.75 -6.61 0.65
C LYS A 197 5.62 -6.60 -0.60
N LEU A 198 6.64 -7.48 -0.63
CA LEU A 198 7.59 -7.55 -1.74
C LEU A 198 6.92 -7.81 -3.10
N SER A 199 5.75 -8.47 -3.12
CA SER A 199 4.96 -8.68 -4.34
C SER A 199 4.40 -7.40 -4.97
N ASN A 200 4.46 -6.26 -4.29
CA ASN A 200 4.18 -4.96 -4.90
C ASN A 200 5.33 -4.45 -5.77
N GLY A 201 6.55 -4.96 -5.57
CA GLY A 201 7.76 -4.54 -6.30
C GLY A 201 7.61 -4.57 -7.83
N PRO A 202 7.10 -5.66 -8.44
CA PRO A 202 6.88 -5.72 -9.88
C PRO A 202 5.98 -4.58 -10.43
N LEU A 203 4.99 -4.13 -9.66
CA LEU A 203 4.13 -3.02 -10.05
C LEU A 203 4.84 -1.67 -9.91
N VAL A 204 5.67 -1.51 -8.87
CA VAL A 204 6.45 -0.29 -8.63
C VAL A 204 7.45 -0.01 -9.76
N VAL A 205 7.99 -1.04 -10.42
CA VAL A 205 8.89 -0.91 -11.58
C VAL A 205 8.24 -0.16 -12.75
N LEU A 206 6.91 -0.05 -12.80
CA LEU A 206 6.19 0.69 -13.84
C LEU A 206 6.08 2.19 -13.56
N LEU A 207 6.23 2.64 -12.31
CA LEU A 207 6.09 4.06 -11.93
C LEU A 207 7.08 5.02 -12.61
N PRO A 208 8.34 4.66 -12.91
CA PRO A 208 9.25 5.48 -13.71
C PRO A 208 8.65 5.98 -15.03
N LEU A 209 7.74 5.22 -15.65
CA LEU A 209 7.06 5.64 -16.87
C LEU A 209 6.16 6.86 -16.63
N LEU A 210 5.40 6.86 -15.52
CA LEU A 210 4.54 7.97 -15.13
C LEU A 210 5.36 9.19 -14.69
N TRP A 211 6.43 8.97 -13.93
CA TRP A 211 7.34 10.04 -13.52
C TRP A 211 7.98 10.73 -14.72
N ALA A 212 8.42 9.96 -15.73
CA ALA A 212 8.92 10.50 -16.98
C ALA A 212 7.83 11.25 -17.77
N ALA A 213 6.61 10.72 -17.82
CA ALA A 213 5.50 11.36 -18.52
C ALA A 213 5.14 12.74 -17.94
N SER A 214 5.43 12.99 -16.66
CA SER A 214 5.21 14.29 -16.01
C SER A 214 6.15 15.41 -16.48
N ALA A 215 7.20 15.09 -17.25
CA ALA A 215 8.24 16.02 -17.67
C ALA A 215 8.35 16.15 -19.20
N THR A 216 8.66 17.37 -19.68
CA THR A 216 8.68 17.71 -21.10
C THR A 216 10.02 17.46 -21.78
N THR A 217 11.15 17.71 -21.10
CA THR A 217 12.49 17.54 -21.67
C THR A 217 13.13 16.22 -21.26
N THR A 218 13.93 15.60 -22.12
CA THR A 218 14.63 14.33 -21.82
C THR A 218 15.43 14.41 -20.51
N LYS A 219 16.13 15.52 -20.28
CA LYS A 219 16.88 15.75 -19.04
C LYS A 219 15.96 15.73 -17.81
N ALA A 220 14.82 16.43 -17.87
CA ALA A 220 13.87 16.46 -16.77
C ALA A 220 13.21 15.09 -16.54
N ARG A 221 12.97 14.30 -17.60
CA ARG A 221 12.47 12.91 -17.49
C ARG A 221 13.44 12.02 -16.74
N VAL A 222 14.72 12.05 -17.10
CA VAL A 222 15.76 11.28 -16.41
C VAL A 222 15.86 11.71 -14.95
N LEU A 223 15.88 13.01 -14.67
CA LEU A 223 15.90 13.52 -13.29
C LEU A 223 14.66 13.09 -12.49
N ALA A 224 13.48 13.07 -13.10
CA ALA A 224 12.26 12.60 -12.45
C ALA A 224 12.34 11.10 -12.09
N ILE A 225 12.83 10.27 -13.02
CA ILE A 225 13.07 8.84 -12.77
C ILE A 225 14.05 8.65 -11.62
N LEU A 226 15.19 9.35 -11.65
CA LEU A 226 16.22 9.23 -10.61
C LEU A 226 15.72 9.71 -9.25
N ALA A 227 15.01 10.84 -9.19
CA ALA A 227 14.49 11.37 -7.94
C ALA A 227 13.39 10.49 -7.34
N GLY A 228 12.42 10.05 -8.16
CA GLY A 228 11.37 9.12 -7.72
C GLY A 228 11.95 7.76 -7.29
N GLY A 229 12.91 7.23 -8.06
CA GLY A 229 13.61 5.99 -7.73
C GLY A 229 14.43 6.10 -6.45
N ALA A 230 15.15 7.21 -6.24
CA ALA A 230 15.89 7.47 -5.00
C ALA A 230 14.95 7.58 -3.79
N ALA A 231 13.80 8.24 -3.94
CA ALA A 231 12.77 8.30 -2.90
C ALA A 231 12.23 6.91 -2.54
N ALA A 232 11.94 6.07 -3.55
CA ALA A 232 11.48 4.71 -3.35
C ALA A 232 12.53 3.84 -2.66
N ALA A 233 13.78 3.88 -3.12
CA ALA A 233 14.88 3.14 -2.51
C ALA A 233 15.11 3.57 -1.05
N ALA A 234 15.14 4.88 -0.77
CA ALA A 234 15.32 5.39 0.58
C ALA A 234 14.18 4.95 1.51
N ALA A 235 12.93 5.08 1.10
CA ALA A 235 11.78 4.67 1.91
C ALA A 235 11.72 3.16 2.14
N PHE A 236 12.01 2.37 1.10
CA PHE A 236 12.13 0.91 1.22
C PHE A 236 13.23 0.53 2.22
N LEU A 237 14.42 1.09 2.09
CA LEU A 237 15.54 0.79 2.99
C LEU A 237 15.24 1.19 4.42
N VAL A 238 14.70 2.39 4.66
CA VAL A 238 14.36 2.85 6.01
C VAL A 238 13.36 1.91 6.69
N LEU A 239 12.36 1.42 5.94
CA LEU A 239 11.30 0.59 6.50
C LEU A 239 11.69 -0.90 6.58
N TYR A 240 12.32 -1.45 5.55
CA TYR A 240 12.62 -2.87 5.43
C TYR A 240 13.96 -3.27 6.04
N ALA A 241 14.95 -2.37 6.12
CA ALA A 241 16.31 -2.74 6.56
C ALA A 241 16.34 -3.39 7.96
N PRO A 242 15.59 -2.95 8.98
CA PRO A 242 15.60 -3.64 10.28
C PRO A 242 15.25 -5.14 10.16
N TRP A 243 14.23 -5.46 9.36
CA TRP A 243 13.81 -6.83 9.10
C TRP A 243 14.80 -7.59 8.22
N GLY A 244 15.22 -6.99 7.10
CA GLY A 244 16.18 -7.60 6.18
C GLY A 244 17.53 -7.87 6.85
N LEU A 245 17.99 -7.00 7.74
CA LEU A 245 19.21 -7.21 8.53
C LEU A 245 19.06 -8.36 9.53
N GLN A 246 17.88 -8.54 10.11
CA GLN A 246 17.61 -9.69 10.98
C GLN A 246 17.69 -11.00 10.19
N LEU A 247 17.06 -11.06 9.02
CA LEU A 247 17.15 -12.23 8.14
C LEU A 247 18.58 -12.45 7.63
N TRP A 248 19.32 -11.38 7.32
CA TRP A 248 20.73 -11.45 6.96
C TRP A 248 21.57 -12.07 8.08
N ARG A 249 21.36 -11.69 9.34
CA ARG A 249 22.09 -12.26 10.47
C ARG A 249 21.86 -13.76 10.63
N LEU A 250 20.64 -14.21 10.41
CA LEU A 250 20.24 -15.61 10.66
C LEU A 250 20.49 -16.54 9.46
N PHE A 251 20.31 -16.02 8.24
CA PHE A 251 20.28 -16.84 7.02
C PHE A 251 21.24 -16.34 5.93
N GLY A 252 21.89 -15.18 6.13
CA GLY A 252 22.74 -14.57 5.11
C GLY A 252 21.98 -14.23 3.84
N ASN A 253 20.68 -13.93 3.97
CA ASN A 253 19.78 -13.55 2.88
C ASN A 253 18.69 -12.61 3.44
N PRO A 254 18.60 -11.34 3.01
CA PRO A 254 17.65 -10.37 3.55
C PRO A 254 16.21 -10.58 3.08
N VAL A 255 15.98 -11.49 2.13
CA VAL A 255 14.66 -11.87 1.60
C VAL A 255 14.46 -13.39 1.65
N TYR A 256 15.12 -14.05 2.60
CA TYR A 256 15.05 -15.48 2.82
C TYR A 256 13.58 -15.96 2.85
N PRO A 257 13.24 -17.12 2.25
CA PRO A 257 14.10 -18.08 1.55
C PRO A 257 14.30 -17.79 0.06
N SER A 258 13.81 -16.64 -0.42
CA SER A 258 13.78 -16.35 -1.85
C SER A 258 15.19 -16.05 -2.37
N TYR A 259 15.50 -16.54 -3.57
CA TYR A 259 16.74 -16.21 -4.29
C TYR A 259 18.04 -16.49 -3.52
N ASP A 260 18.07 -17.54 -2.69
CA ASP A 260 19.22 -17.76 -1.81
C ASP A 260 20.56 -17.88 -2.53
N ASP A 261 20.56 -18.55 -3.70
CA ASP A 261 21.75 -18.68 -4.54
C ASP A 261 22.33 -17.32 -4.99
N LEU A 262 21.50 -16.28 -5.14
CA LEU A 262 21.96 -14.95 -5.53
C LEU A 262 22.76 -14.26 -4.42
N PHE A 263 22.60 -14.69 -3.17
CA PHE A 263 23.32 -14.14 -2.02
C PHE A 263 24.59 -14.94 -1.67
N ALA A 264 24.82 -16.11 -2.28
CA ALA A 264 26.00 -16.93 -2.00
C ALA A 264 27.34 -16.17 -2.24
N PRO A 265 27.55 -15.48 -3.38
CA PRO A 265 28.80 -14.72 -3.58
C PRO A 265 28.99 -13.60 -2.56
N LEU A 266 27.89 -12.98 -2.12
CA LEU A 266 27.92 -11.91 -1.12
C LEU A 266 28.29 -12.44 0.27
N ARG A 267 27.77 -13.62 0.64
CA ARG A 267 28.14 -14.31 1.88
C ARG A 267 29.62 -14.68 1.91
N GLU A 268 30.14 -15.24 0.81
CA GLU A 268 31.56 -15.58 0.68
C GLU A 268 32.45 -14.35 0.79
N TRP A 269 32.13 -13.28 0.07
CA TRP A 269 32.92 -12.04 0.08
C TRP A 269 32.92 -11.35 1.45
N LEU A 270 31.81 -11.42 2.19
CA LEU A 270 31.67 -10.85 3.53
C LEU A 270 32.12 -11.78 4.65
N GLU A 271 32.66 -12.96 4.33
CA GLU A 271 33.00 -14.01 5.30
C GLU A 271 31.86 -14.28 6.29
N TRP A 272 30.62 -14.29 5.78
CA TRP A 272 29.42 -14.42 6.61
C TRP A 272 29.36 -15.79 7.29
N THR A 273 29.06 -15.78 8.58
CA THR A 273 28.84 -16.98 9.40
C THR A 273 27.47 -16.90 10.11
N PRO A 274 26.70 -18.00 10.18
CA PRO A 274 25.42 -18.05 10.90
C PRO A 274 25.54 -17.78 12.41
#